data_AF-A0A6M0C5Y5-F1
#
_entry.id   AF-A0A6M0C5Y5-F1
#
_cell.length_a   1.000
_cell.length_b   1.000
_cell.length_c   1.000
_cell.angle_alpha   90.00
_cell.angle_beta   90.00
_cell.angle_gamma   90.00
#
_symmetry.space_group_name_H-M   'P 1'
#
loop_
_entity.id
_entity.type
_entity.pdbx_description
1 polymer ?
#
loop_
_entity_poly.entity_id
_entity_poly.type
_entity_poly.pdbx_seq_one_letter_code
_entity_poly.pdbx_strand_id
1 'polypeptide(L)'
;ILDNASIHNKKELLDQIKAEMPNLVLEFLPEYSPDYNLIELVWHSAKEFISNRLFSSIEELEALVHKLLNEGELIINWGRKVKNKGNAVNAV
;
A
#
# COMPACT_ATOMS: atom_id res chain seq x y z
N ILE A 1 -8.93 -4.18 7.08
CA ILE A 1 -8.55 -2.79 7.44
C ILE A 1 -8.65 -1.93 6.18
N LEU A 2 -9.40 -0.84 6.20
CA LEU A 2 -9.61 0.05 5.07
C LEU A 2 -9.48 1.51 5.52
N ASP A 3 -9.08 2.39 4.61
CA ASP A 3 -9.24 3.83 4.81
C ASP A 3 -10.70 4.26 4.52
N ASN A 4 -10.99 5.54 4.73
CA ASN A 4 -12.33 6.10 4.51
C ASN A 4 -12.57 6.57 3.07
N ALA A 5 -11.89 5.99 2.07
CA ALA A 5 -12.21 6.31 0.68
C ALA A 5 -13.71 6.06 0.41
N SER A 6 -14.34 6.96 -0.34
CA SER A 6 -15.79 6.91 -0.58
C SER A 6 -16.25 5.60 -1.22
N ILE A 7 -15.39 4.96 -2.01
CA ILE A 7 -15.61 3.65 -2.62
C ILE A 7 -15.72 2.52 -1.60
N HIS A 8 -14.99 2.58 -0.48
CA HIS A 8 -15.03 1.55 0.57
C HIS A 8 -16.29 1.63 1.43
N ASN A 9 -16.96 2.79 1.43
CA ASN A 9 -18.16 3.06 2.23
C ASN A 9 -19.48 2.89 1.44
N LYS A 10 -19.42 2.44 0.19
CA LYS A 10 -20.63 2.22 -0.62
C LYS A 10 -21.47 1.11 0.00
N LYS A 11 -22.73 1.44 0.32
CA LYS A 11 -23.67 0.50 0.94
C LYS A 11 -23.81 -0.81 0.15
N GLU A 12 -23.98 -0.72 -1.17
CA GLU A 12 -24.10 -1.89 -2.05
C GLU A 12 -22.91 -2.85 -1.92
N LEU A 13 -21.68 -2.30 -1.87
CA LEU A 13 -20.47 -3.08 -1.68
C LEU A 13 -20.42 -3.75 -0.30
N LEU A 14 -20.77 -3.00 0.76
CA LEU A 14 -20.78 -3.52 2.12
C LEU A 14 -21.84 -4.62 2.31
N ASP A 15 -23.01 -4.46 1.71
CA ASP A 15 -24.09 -5.44 1.77
C ASP A 15 -23.72 -6.71 0.99
N GLN A 16 -23.06 -6.57 -0.17
CA GLN A 16 -22.53 -7.71 -0.94
C GLN A 16 -21.47 -8.48 -0.14
N ILE A 17 -20.50 -7.78 0.47
CA ILE A 17 -19.45 -8.41 1.28
C ILE A 17 -20.06 -9.18 2.47
N LYS A 18 -21.07 -8.61 3.15
CA LYS A 18 -21.75 -9.29 4.26
C LYS A 18 -22.47 -10.56 3.82
N ALA A 19 -23.07 -10.56 2.63
CA ALA A 19 -23.80 -11.70 2.09
C ALA A 19 -22.86 -12.82 1.59
N GLU A 20 -21.81 -12.45 0.87
CA GLU A 20 -20.91 -13.41 0.20
C GLU A 20 -19.75 -13.86 1.10
N MET A 21 -19.32 -13.02 2.03
CA MET A 21 -18.17 -13.26 2.89
C MET A 21 -18.51 -12.95 4.36
N PRO A 22 -19.45 -13.69 4.99
CA PRO A 22 -19.94 -13.38 6.33
C PRO A 22 -18.86 -13.46 7.43
N ASN A 23 -17.74 -14.15 7.15
CA ASN A 23 -16.62 -14.26 8.07
C ASN A 23 -15.56 -13.15 7.89
N LEU A 24 -15.72 -12.27 6.89
CA LEU A 24 -14.83 -11.14 6.70
C LEU A 24 -15.31 -9.94 7.53
N VAL A 25 -14.50 -9.52 8.48
CA VAL A 25 -14.75 -8.29 9.26
C VAL A 25 -14.02 -7.13 8.60
N LEU A 26 -14.80 -6.10 8.23
CA LEU A 26 -14.26 -4.84 7.73
C LEU A 26 -14.06 -3.88 8.89
N GLU A 27 -12.83 -3.39 9.03
CA GLU A 27 -12.44 -2.39 10.01
C GLU A 27 -11.96 -1.14 9.28
N PHE A 28 -12.50 0.01 9.66
CA PHE A 28 -12.16 1.30 9.09
C PHE A 28 -11.25 2.05 10.03
N LEU A 29 -10.17 2.60 9.48
CA LEU A 29 -9.27 3.46 10.26
C LEU A 29 -9.98 4.77 10.62
N PRO A 30 -9.57 5.48 11.69
CA PRO A 30 -10.05 6.82 11.95
C PRO A 30 -9.72 7.76 10.77
N GLU A 31 -10.53 8.79 10.57
CA GLU A 31 -10.28 9.79 9.53
C GLU A 31 -8.89 10.43 9.68
N TYR A 32 -8.30 10.82 8.55
CA TYR A 32 -6.99 11.48 8.47
C TYR A 32 -5.87 10.75 9.22
N SER A 33 -5.94 9.41 9.31
CA SER A 33 -4.96 8.60 10.04
C SER A 33 -4.11 7.69 9.13
N PRO A 34 -3.38 8.25 8.15
CA PRO A 34 -2.54 7.46 7.24
C PRO A 34 -1.43 6.71 7.98
N ASP A 35 -0.97 7.25 9.12
CA ASP A 35 0.07 6.63 9.96
C ASP A 35 -0.35 5.26 10.54
N TYR A 36 -1.65 4.94 10.59
CA TYR A 36 -2.16 3.64 11.00
C TYR A 36 -2.33 2.65 9.84
N ASN A 37 -2.20 3.11 8.60
CA ASN A 37 -2.37 2.26 7.42
C ASN A 37 -1.00 1.69 6.99
N LEU A 38 -0.80 0.38 7.19
CA LEU A 38 0.45 -0.29 6.82
C LEU A 38 0.82 -0.14 5.33
N ILE A 39 -0.19 0.02 4.45
CA ILE A 39 0.06 0.20 3.01
C ILE A 39 0.86 1.49 2.72
N GLU A 40 0.78 2.50 3.58
CA GLU A 40 1.55 3.73 3.43
C GLU A 40 3.05 3.45 3.58
N LEU A 41 3.46 2.55 4.49
CA LEU A 41 4.86 2.14 4.64
C LEU A 41 5.34 1.38 3.40
N VAL A 42 4.51 0.48 2.86
CA VAL A 42 4.80 -0.28 1.64
C VAL A 42 5.04 0.68 0.47
N TRP A 43 4.07 1.59 0.22
CA TRP A 43 4.17 2.56 -0.87
C TRP A 43 5.28 3.57 -0.68
N HIS A 44 5.56 4.00 0.55
CA HIS A 44 6.70 4.87 0.82
C HIS A 44 8.02 4.20 0.44
N SER A 45 8.20 2.94 0.85
CA SER A 45 9.41 2.16 0.55
C SER A 45 9.58 1.92 -0.95
N ALA A 46 8.51 1.54 -1.64
CA ALA A 46 8.53 1.36 -3.09
C ALA A 46 8.84 2.67 -3.84
N LYS A 47 8.18 3.77 -3.47
CA LYS A 47 8.41 5.08 -4.12
C LYS A 47 9.82 5.61 -3.86
N GLU A 48 10.36 5.41 -2.67
CA GLU A 48 11.75 5.79 -2.35
C GLU A 48 12.74 5.13 -3.31
N PHE A 49 12.56 3.83 -3.57
CA PHE A 49 13.37 3.08 -4.53
C PHE A 49 13.18 3.53 -5.99
N ILE A 50 11.96 3.94 -6.36
CA ILE A 50 11.61 4.38 -7.72
C ILE A 50 12.06 5.83 -7.99
N SER A 51 12.10 6.69 -6.97
CA SER A 51 12.17 8.16 -7.08
C SER A 51 13.33 8.75 -7.87
N ASN A 52 14.40 7.99 -8.12
CA ASN A 52 15.59 8.45 -8.86
C ASN A 52 15.85 7.64 -10.14
N ARG A 53 14.81 7.03 -10.70
CA ARG A 53 14.87 6.22 -11.92
C ARG A 53 14.09 6.90 -13.04
N LEU A 54 14.60 6.82 -14.26
CA LEU A 54 13.89 7.21 -15.47
C LEU A 54 13.38 5.94 -16.17
N PHE A 55 12.13 5.99 -16.62
CA PHE A 55 11.49 4.91 -17.36
C PHE A 55 11.17 5.41 -18.77
N SER A 56 11.42 4.57 -19.76
CA SER A 56 11.15 4.86 -21.16
C SER A 56 9.68 4.63 -21.52
N SER A 57 8.94 3.87 -20.70
CA SER A 57 7.52 3.60 -20.89
C SER A 57 6.81 3.26 -19.58
N ILE A 58 5.48 3.23 -19.62
CA ILE A 58 4.65 2.83 -18.48
C ILE A 58 4.84 1.34 -18.17
N GLU A 59 5.01 0.52 -19.19
CA GLU A 59 5.21 -0.93 -19.07
C GLU A 59 6.52 -1.25 -18.32
N GLU A 60 7.56 -0.44 -18.52
CA GLU A 60 8.81 -0.58 -17.78
C GLU A 60 8.63 -0.28 -16.28
N LEU A 61 7.89 0.79 -15.96
CA LEU A 61 7.53 1.10 -14.58
C LEU A 61 6.64 0.01 -13.96
N GLU A 62 5.64 -0.48 -14.70
CA GLU A 62 4.74 -1.54 -14.25
C GLU A 62 5.53 -2.83 -13.95
N ALA A 63 6.43 -3.25 -14.85
CA ALA A 63 7.27 -4.41 -14.65
C ALA A 63 8.15 -4.27 -13.40
N LEU A 64 8.69 -3.07 -13.13
CA LEU A 64 9.45 -2.82 -11.90
C LEU A 64 8.55 -2.90 -10.65
N VAL A 65 7.38 -2.28 -10.69
CA VAL A 65 6.43 -2.33 -9.56
C VAL A 65 5.98 -3.75 -9.28
N HIS A 66 5.74 -4.56 -10.32
CA HIS A 66 5.40 -5.97 -10.19
C HIS A 66 6.50 -6.76 -9.46
N LYS A 67 7.76 -6.61 -9.88
CA LYS A 67 8.90 -7.24 -9.22
C LYS A 67 8.99 -6.89 -7.73
N LEU A 68 8.89 -5.60 -7.44
CA LEU A 68 8.98 -5.08 -6.08
C LEU A 68 7.85 -5.64 -5.18
N LEU A 69 6.59 -5.57 -5.64
CA LEU A 69 5.44 -5.83 -4.79
C LEU A 69 4.91 -7.28 -4.84
N ASN A 70 5.16 -8.00 -5.93
CA ASN A 70 4.63 -9.35 -6.15
C ASN A 70 5.69 -10.45 -6.20
N GLU A 71 6.95 -10.12 -6.53
CA GLU A 71 8.05 -11.10 -6.63
C GLU A 71 8.99 -11.08 -5.42
N GLY A 72 8.68 -10.24 -4.42
CA GLY A 72 9.43 -10.19 -3.16
C GLY A 72 10.74 -9.41 -3.23
N GLU A 73 10.97 -8.62 -4.29
CA GLU A 73 12.18 -7.80 -4.44
C GLU A 73 12.18 -6.55 -3.53
N LEU A 74 11.04 -6.15 -2.95
CA LEU A 74 10.97 -5.06 -1.98
C LEU A 74 11.23 -5.54 -0.55
N ILE A 75 12.36 -5.11 0.03
CA ILE A 75 12.63 -5.26 1.46
C ILE A 75 12.04 -4.07 2.21
N ILE A 76 11.18 -4.32 3.20
CA ILE A 76 10.57 -3.27 4.03
C ILE A 76 11.20 -3.28 5.42
N ASN A 77 11.64 -2.11 5.88
CA ASN A 77 12.04 -1.94 7.28
C ASN A 77 10.79 -1.66 8.16
N TRP A 78 10.22 -2.72 8.72
CA TRP A 78 9.04 -2.66 9.59
C TRP A 78 9.25 -1.90 10.90
N GLY A 79 10.50 -1.72 11.34
CA GLY A 79 10.84 -0.93 12.53
C GLY A 79 10.87 0.58 12.26
N ARG A 80 10.71 1.01 11.01
CA ARG A 80 10.74 2.42 10.62
C ARG A 80 9.45 3.10 11.04
N LYS A 81 9.57 4.13 11.89
CA LYS A 81 8.45 5.06 12.13
C LYS A 81 8.20 5.86 10.85
N VAL A 82 6.95 5.90 10.38
CA VAL A 82 6.51 6.65 9.17
C VAL A 82 6.98 8.13 9.20
N LYS A 83 7.19 8.68 10.40
CA LYS A 83 7.73 10.03 10.63
C LYS A 83 9.19 10.24 10.19
N ASN A 84 9.97 9.19 9.98
CA ASN A 84 11.37 9.25 9.59
C ASN A 84 11.53 9.09 8.07
N LYS A 85 11.30 10.19 7.34
CA LYS A 85 11.46 10.29 5.88
C LYS A 85 12.94 10.17 5.49
N GLY A 86 13.22 9.36 4.46
CA GLY A 86 14.50 9.32 3.72
C GLY A 86 15.73 8.71 4.38
N ASN A 87 15.70 7.48 4.91
CA ASN A 87 16.96 6.76 5.17
C ASN A 87 16.82 5.24 5.13
N ALA A 88 17.57 4.67 4.18
CA ALA A 88 17.93 3.27 3.97
C ALA A 88 16.78 2.28 3.71
N VAL A 89 16.56 1.99 2.41
CA VAL A 89 16.01 0.71 1.98
C VAL A 89 17.01 0.10 0.99
N ASN A 90 17.51 -1.10 1.30
CA ASN A 90 18.32 -1.89 0.40
C ASN A 90 17.36 -2.79 -0.39
N ALA A 91 17.20 -2.57 -1.69
CA ALA A 91 16.64 -3.60 -2.56
C ALA A 91 17.74 -4.62 -2.90
N VAL A 92 17.36 -5.86 -3.16
CA VAL A 92 18.27 -6.93 -3.59
C VAL A 92 18.58 -6.78 -5.07
#